data_AF-A0A7C3XNA7-F1
#
_entry.id   AF-A0A7C3XNA7-F1
#
_cell.length_a   1.000
_cell.length_b   1.000
_cell.length_c   1.000
_cell.angle_alpha   90.00
_cell.angle_beta   90.00
_cell.angle_gamma   90.00
#
_symmetry.space_group_name_H-M   'P 1'
#
loop_
_entity.id
_entity.type
_entity.pdbx_description
1 polymer ?
#
loop_
_entity_poly.entity_id
_entity_poly.type
_entity_poly.pdbx_seq_one_letter_code
_entity_poly.pdbx_strand_id
1 'polypeptide(L)'
;MKELREKVRDLKGKRDSVNMEVKDLKNARDQTRLEVNEKRNRLREIVSDLKKIRPQTQGSFTQIKNSLEKLEWKLQTSSMDLAEEKKLINHIKDLEIQLANHERLKELQDAFTEQRVAIEALNLKAQSIHEKILEAAQRSAQLHEEMMQSIRKIDEVKAKADEAHRMCIQTRTEAEKLGEEMMKKVMERKELQKAIQEYKMAEQLRRQQEIIDKLAESGSAKLSEGKRLSFEEFKALMEKKKL
;
A
#
# COMPACT_ATOMS: atom_id res chain seq x y z
N MET A 1 -6.40 14.01 8.12
CA MET A 1 -5.70 13.49 6.91
C MET A 1 -4.28 13.00 7.20
N LYS A 2 -3.47 13.70 8.01
CA LYS A 2 -2.09 13.30 8.36
C LYS A 2 -2.05 11.92 9.05
N GLU A 3 -2.89 11.71 10.06
CA GLU A 3 -3.01 10.43 10.78
C GLU A 3 -3.37 9.25 9.86
N LEU A 4 -4.31 9.43 8.93
CA LEU A 4 -4.67 8.38 7.96
C LEU A 4 -3.50 8.04 7.02
N ARG A 5 -2.70 9.05 6.62
CA ARG A 5 -1.51 8.84 5.78
C ARG A 5 -0.39 8.14 6.54
N GLU A 6 -0.21 8.47 7.81
CA GLU A 6 0.72 7.76 8.70
C GLU A 6 0.29 6.31 8.88
N LYS A 7 -0.99 6.06 9.17
CA LYS A 7 -1.55 4.71 9.24
C LYS A 7 -1.32 3.89 7.96
N VAL A 8 -1.52 4.49 6.79
CA VAL A 8 -1.23 3.83 5.50
C VAL A 8 0.26 3.50 5.36
N ARG A 9 1.15 4.41 5.79
CA ARG A 9 2.60 4.18 5.76
C ARG A 9 2.99 3.02 6.69
N ASP A 10 2.42 2.97 7.89
CA ASP A 10 2.71 1.92 8.87
C ASP A 10 2.18 0.56 8.39
N LEU A 11 0.96 0.51 7.85
CA LEU A 11 0.39 -0.71 7.28
C LEU A 11 1.21 -1.20 6.09
N LYS A 12 1.69 -0.30 5.24
CA LYS A 12 2.60 -0.63 4.15
C LYS A 12 3.91 -1.24 4.68
N GLY A 13 4.53 -0.62 5.69
CA GLY A 13 5.75 -1.13 6.32
C GLY A 13 5.56 -2.53 6.92
N LYS A 14 4.46 -2.75 7.65
CA LYS A 14 4.11 -4.08 8.19
C LYS A 14 3.91 -5.12 7.09
N ARG A 15 3.17 -4.77 6.04
CA ARG A 15 2.95 -5.66 4.88
C ARG A 15 4.26 -6.01 4.19
N ASP A 16 5.14 -5.04 4.00
CA ASP A 16 6.43 -5.26 3.33
C ASP A 16 7.34 -6.17 4.18
N SER A 17 7.32 -6.03 5.51
CA SER A 17 8.00 -6.94 6.43
C SER A 17 7.45 -8.38 6.34
N VAL A 18 6.13 -8.55 6.31
CA VAL A 18 5.51 -9.89 6.15
C VAL A 18 5.83 -10.48 4.77
N ASN A 19 5.90 -9.66 3.72
CA ASN A 19 6.29 -10.13 2.39
C ASN A 19 7.75 -10.60 2.34
N MET A 20 8.64 -9.97 3.11
CA MET A 20 10.01 -10.46 3.30
C MET A 20 9.99 -11.81 4.02
N GLU A 21 9.23 -11.95 5.12
CA GLU A 21 9.05 -13.22 5.83
C GLU A 21 8.58 -14.34 4.88
N VAL A 22 7.57 -14.07 4.04
CA VAL A 22 7.07 -15.03 3.02
C VAL A 22 8.17 -15.42 2.04
N LYS A 23 9.02 -14.47 1.62
CA LYS A 23 10.13 -14.74 0.69
C LYS A 23 11.17 -15.66 1.34
N ASP A 24 11.53 -15.39 2.59
CA ASP A 24 12.51 -16.20 3.32
C ASP A 24 11.98 -17.61 3.59
N LEU A 25 10.70 -17.74 3.95
CA LEU A 25 10.04 -19.03 4.12
C LEU A 25 9.98 -19.82 2.79
N LYS A 26 9.74 -19.16 1.66
CA LYS A 26 9.79 -19.81 0.33
C LYS A 26 11.19 -20.35 0.03
N ASN A 27 12.23 -19.56 0.28
CA ASN A 27 13.61 -20.01 0.11
C ASN A 27 13.92 -21.21 1.02
N ALA A 28 13.52 -21.16 2.28
CA ALA A 28 13.70 -22.28 3.22
C ALA A 28 12.95 -23.55 2.79
N ARG A 29 11.74 -23.42 2.24
CA ARG A 29 10.97 -24.53 1.67
C ARG A 29 11.70 -25.15 0.48
N ASP A 30 12.20 -24.31 -0.43
CA ASP A 30 12.87 -24.78 -1.64
C ASP A 30 14.20 -25.47 -1.30
N GLN A 31 14.95 -24.96 -0.31
CA GLN A 31 16.12 -25.65 0.23
C GLN A 31 15.76 -27.01 0.85
N THR A 32 14.68 -27.06 1.65
CA THR A 32 14.21 -28.32 2.25
C THR A 32 13.82 -29.33 1.16
N ARG A 33 13.23 -28.88 0.04
CA ARG A 33 12.90 -29.75 -1.09
C ARG A 33 14.14 -30.32 -1.77
N LEU A 34 15.20 -29.54 -1.91
CA LEU A 34 16.48 -30.03 -2.43
C LEU A 34 17.06 -31.12 -1.53
N GLU A 35 17.10 -30.87 -0.21
CA GLU A 35 17.56 -31.86 0.78
C GLU A 35 16.74 -33.16 0.72
N VAL A 36 15.40 -33.07 0.63
CA VAL A 36 14.54 -34.26 0.46
C VAL A 36 14.88 -35.02 -0.81
N ASN A 37 15.13 -34.32 -1.92
CA ASN A 37 15.46 -34.96 -3.18
C ASN A 37 16.82 -35.67 -3.13
N GLU A 38 17.83 -35.06 -2.52
CA GLU A 38 19.13 -35.69 -2.30
C GLU A 38 19.02 -36.95 -1.44
N LYS A 39 18.27 -36.88 -0.33
CA LYS A 39 18.04 -38.04 0.54
C LYS A 39 17.28 -39.15 -0.17
N ARG A 40 16.30 -38.81 -1.02
CA ARG A 40 15.60 -39.78 -1.88
C ARG A 40 16.52 -40.43 -2.91
N ASN A 41 17.48 -39.70 -3.47
CA ASN A 41 18.48 -40.26 -4.38
C ASN A 41 19.36 -41.28 -3.66
N ARG A 42 19.89 -40.93 -2.49
CA ARG A 42 20.66 -41.87 -1.65
C ARG A 42 19.84 -43.10 -1.26
N LEU A 43 18.57 -42.92 -0.90
CA LEU A 43 17.68 -44.03 -0.61
C LEU A 43 17.50 -44.97 -1.81
N ARG A 44 17.40 -44.42 -3.04
CA ARG A 44 17.33 -45.23 -4.27
C ARG A 44 18.62 -46.04 -4.50
N GLU A 45 19.78 -45.47 -4.25
CA GLU A 45 21.07 -46.16 -4.31
C GLU A 45 21.13 -47.32 -3.30
N ILE A 46 20.77 -47.05 -2.04
CA ILE A 46 20.71 -48.08 -0.98
C ILE A 46 19.75 -49.21 -1.36
N VAL A 47 18.57 -48.88 -1.93
CA VAL A 47 17.62 -49.90 -2.40
C VAL A 47 18.19 -50.73 -3.55
N SER A 48 18.97 -50.12 -4.45
CA SER A 48 19.67 -50.84 -5.53
C SER A 48 20.70 -51.82 -4.97
N ASP A 49 21.48 -51.39 -3.98
CA ASP A 49 22.51 -52.23 -3.36
C ASP A 49 21.90 -53.36 -2.51
N LEU A 50 20.82 -53.06 -1.77
CA LEU A 50 20.03 -54.08 -1.07
C LEU A 50 19.51 -55.16 -2.03
N LYS A 51 19.06 -54.78 -3.23
CA LYS A 51 18.60 -55.75 -4.25
C LYS A 51 19.74 -56.65 -4.75
N LYS A 52 20.99 -56.18 -4.78
CA LYS A 52 22.16 -56.97 -5.21
C LYS A 52 22.67 -57.92 -4.13
N ILE A 53 22.67 -57.50 -2.87
CA ILE A 53 23.24 -58.27 -1.74
C ILE A 53 22.24 -59.28 -1.16
N ARG A 54 20.95 -58.98 -1.20
CA ARG A 54 19.92 -59.86 -0.61
C ARG A 54 19.89 -61.28 -1.20
N PRO A 55 20.11 -61.52 -2.51
CA PRO A 55 20.24 -62.87 -3.05
C PRO A 55 21.53 -63.60 -2.64
N GLN A 56 22.60 -62.85 -2.34
CA GLN A 56 23.93 -63.35 -1.98
C GLN A 56 24.06 -63.76 -0.50
N THR A 57 23.02 -63.47 0.30
CA THR A 57 22.93 -63.84 1.71
C THR A 57 22.00 -65.06 1.83
N GLN A 58 22.56 -66.19 2.24
CA GLN A 58 21.85 -67.48 2.36
C GLN A 58 22.00 -67.99 3.80
N GLY A 59 20.95 -68.57 4.38
CA GLY A 59 20.98 -69.04 5.76
C GLY A 59 20.92 -67.92 6.81
N SER A 60 21.04 -68.28 8.08
CA SER A 60 21.04 -67.32 9.20
C SER A 60 22.46 -66.92 9.59
N PHE A 61 22.67 -65.64 9.89
CA PHE A 61 23.95 -65.11 10.39
C PHE A 61 24.51 -65.95 11.55
N THR A 62 23.66 -66.33 12.50
CA THR A 62 24.06 -67.12 13.68
C THR A 62 24.50 -68.54 13.29
N GLN A 63 23.87 -69.13 12.27
CA GLN A 63 24.22 -70.46 11.77
C GLN A 63 25.55 -70.45 11.03
N ILE A 64 25.79 -69.44 10.20
CA ILE A 64 27.05 -69.24 9.48
C ILE A 64 28.19 -69.04 10.47
N LYS A 65 28.02 -68.13 11.44
CA LYS A 65 29.03 -67.84 12.46
C LYS A 65 29.40 -69.08 13.28
N ASN A 66 28.40 -69.81 13.79
CA ASN A 66 28.64 -71.03 14.55
C ASN A 66 29.28 -72.14 13.70
N SER A 67 29.01 -72.19 12.40
CA SER A 67 29.63 -73.17 11.49
C SER A 67 31.08 -72.80 11.20
N LEU A 68 31.37 -71.51 11.00
CA LEU A 68 32.71 -70.97 10.83
C LEU A 68 33.59 -71.29 12.04
N GLU A 69 33.14 -70.94 13.26
CA GLU A 69 33.87 -71.21 14.50
C GLU A 69 34.18 -72.70 14.69
N LYS A 70 33.23 -73.58 14.35
CA LYS A 70 33.44 -75.04 14.40
C LYS A 70 34.49 -75.53 13.40
N LEU A 71 34.49 -74.97 12.18
CA LEU A 71 35.43 -75.37 11.13
C LEU A 71 36.83 -74.81 11.40
N GLU A 72 36.94 -73.60 11.92
CA GLU A 72 38.20 -73.00 12.38
C GLU A 72 38.80 -73.80 13.53
N TRP A 73 37.99 -74.16 14.53
CA TRP A 73 38.43 -75.04 15.60
C TRP A 73 38.91 -76.38 15.06
N LYS A 74 38.16 -76.99 14.13
CA LYS A 74 38.53 -78.26 13.49
C LYS A 74 39.86 -78.16 12.72
N LEU A 75 40.12 -77.03 12.05
CA LEU A 75 41.38 -76.74 11.36
C LEU A 75 42.55 -76.66 12.35
N GLN A 76 42.34 -76.06 13.53
CA GLN A 76 43.37 -75.90 14.56
C GLN A 76 43.69 -77.19 15.32
N THR A 77 42.69 -78.04 15.60
CA THR A 77 42.85 -79.17 16.52
C THR A 77 43.03 -80.53 15.84
N SER A 78 42.85 -80.64 14.53
CA SER A 78 42.82 -81.95 13.83
C SER A 78 43.97 -82.07 12.84
N SER A 79 44.71 -83.18 12.88
CA SER A 79 45.66 -83.53 11.80
C SER A 79 44.90 -84.14 10.63
N MET A 80 44.95 -83.49 9.47
CA MET A 80 44.26 -83.90 8.23
C MET A 80 45.24 -84.07 7.08
N ASP A 81 44.80 -84.69 5.99
CA ASP A 81 45.58 -84.67 4.74
C ASP A 81 45.50 -83.30 4.05
N LEU A 82 46.46 -83.04 3.14
CA LEU A 82 46.57 -81.75 2.44
C LEU A 82 45.36 -81.41 1.55
N ALA A 83 44.60 -82.42 1.09
CA ALA A 83 43.43 -82.23 0.23
C ALA A 83 42.16 -81.93 1.06
N GLU A 84 42.01 -82.56 2.21
CA GLU A 84 40.96 -82.29 3.20
C GLU A 84 41.12 -80.90 3.81
N GLU A 85 42.35 -80.52 4.16
CA GLU A 85 42.67 -79.18 4.66
C GLU A 85 42.32 -78.10 3.63
N LYS A 86 42.67 -78.30 2.35
CA LYS A 86 42.29 -77.38 1.27
C LYS A 86 40.78 -77.23 1.10
N LYS A 87 40.01 -78.32 1.21
CA LYS A 87 38.55 -78.27 1.17
C LYS A 87 37.98 -77.51 2.36
N LEU A 88 38.52 -77.74 3.56
CA LEU A 88 38.11 -77.05 4.78
C LEU A 88 38.38 -75.54 4.67
N ILE A 89 39.57 -75.15 4.21
CA ILE A 89 39.95 -73.74 3.98
C ILE A 89 39.02 -73.07 2.97
N ASN A 90 38.69 -73.73 1.86
CA ASN A 90 37.76 -73.16 0.88
C ASN A 90 36.35 -72.98 1.48
N HIS A 91 35.89 -73.92 2.30
CA HIS A 91 34.59 -73.80 2.96
C HIS A 91 34.55 -72.68 4.01
N ILE A 92 35.63 -72.50 4.77
CA ILE A 92 35.81 -71.37 5.69
C ILE A 92 35.73 -70.05 4.91
N LYS A 93 36.45 -69.92 3.78
CA LYS A 93 36.39 -68.71 2.94
C LYS A 93 34.99 -68.39 2.42
N ASP A 94 34.24 -69.41 1.98
CA ASP A 94 32.86 -69.21 1.53
C ASP A 94 31.95 -68.71 2.68
N LEU A 95 32.13 -69.24 3.89
CA LEU A 95 31.39 -68.80 5.07
C LEU A 95 31.79 -67.39 5.52
N GLU A 96 33.08 -67.03 5.44
CA GLU A 96 33.55 -65.66 5.68
C GLU A 96 32.91 -64.66 4.71
N ILE A 97 32.85 -65.00 3.41
CA ILE A 97 32.18 -64.16 2.39
C ILE A 97 30.69 -64.00 2.71
N GLN A 98 30.01 -65.07 3.13
CA GLN A 98 28.60 -64.99 3.54
C GLN A 98 28.40 -64.12 4.79
N LEU A 99 29.30 -64.23 5.77
CA LEU A 99 29.26 -63.40 6.98
C LEU A 99 29.41 -61.92 6.64
N ALA A 100 30.40 -61.58 5.80
CA ALA A 100 30.61 -60.21 5.32
C ALA A 100 29.40 -59.67 4.55
N ASN A 101 28.75 -60.50 3.73
CA ASN A 101 27.52 -60.12 3.02
C ASN A 101 26.35 -59.86 3.99
N HIS A 102 26.24 -60.63 5.09
CA HIS A 102 25.23 -60.39 6.12
C HIS A 102 25.47 -59.09 6.90
N GLU A 103 26.72 -58.81 7.25
CA GLU A 103 27.10 -57.53 7.90
C GLU A 103 26.77 -56.36 6.97
N ARG A 104 27.16 -56.46 5.70
CA ARG A 104 26.85 -55.43 4.70
C ARG A 104 25.36 -55.24 4.48
N LEU A 105 24.58 -56.33 4.49
CA LEU A 105 23.12 -56.27 4.40
C LEU A 105 22.53 -55.49 5.58
N LYS A 106 23.01 -55.76 6.80
CA LYS A 106 22.58 -55.08 8.01
C LYS A 106 22.90 -53.58 7.95
N GLU A 107 24.14 -53.22 7.59
CA GLU A 107 24.54 -51.82 7.41
C GLU A 107 23.63 -51.07 6.42
N LEU A 108 23.29 -51.70 5.30
CA LEU A 108 22.40 -51.12 4.30
C LEU A 108 20.95 -50.98 4.80
N GLN A 109 20.47 -51.94 5.62
CA GLN A 109 19.15 -51.85 6.25
C GLN A 109 19.08 -50.74 7.30
N ASP A 110 20.14 -50.58 8.10
CA ASP A 110 20.26 -49.51 9.09
C ASP A 110 20.31 -48.15 8.39
N ALA A 111 21.15 -48.01 7.36
CA ALA A 111 21.22 -46.80 6.53
C ALA A 111 19.89 -46.50 5.81
N PHE A 112 19.19 -47.52 5.31
CA PHE A 112 17.87 -47.36 4.71
C PHE A 112 16.86 -46.77 5.70
N THR A 113 16.84 -47.30 6.93
CA THR A 113 15.95 -46.84 7.99
C THR A 113 16.28 -45.41 8.40
N GLU A 114 17.56 -45.09 8.56
CA GLU A 114 18.03 -43.73 8.87
C GLU A 114 17.61 -42.72 7.79
N GLN A 115 17.85 -43.04 6.50
CA GLN A 115 17.46 -42.16 5.39
C GLN A 115 15.93 -41.98 5.33
N ARG A 116 15.14 -43.02 5.60
CA ARG A 116 13.68 -42.92 5.66
C ARG A 116 13.21 -41.98 6.76
N VAL A 117 13.75 -42.12 7.97
CA VAL A 117 13.41 -41.24 9.11
C VAL A 117 13.79 -39.80 8.79
N ALA A 118 14.97 -39.58 8.21
CA ALA A 118 15.41 -38.24 7.80
C ALA A 118 14.49 -37.60 6.75
N ILE A 119 14.04 -38.37 5.75
CA ILE A 119 13.07 -37.90 4.74
C ILE A 119 11.76 -37.51 5.40
N GLU A 120 11.25 -38.32 6.34
CA GLU A 120 9.99 -38.04 7.02
C GLU A 120 10.08 -36.76 7.86
N ALA A 121 11.17 -36.59 8.61
CA ALA A 121 11.42 -35.37 9.37
C ALA A 121 11.50 -34.11 8.47
N LEU A 122 12.14 -34.22 7.31
CA LEU A 122 12.21 -33.13 6.33
C LEU A 122 10.84 -32.84 5.70
N ASN A 123 10.01 -33.86 5.45
CA ASN A 123 8.64 -33.65 4.95
C ASN A 123 7.79 -32.89 5.98
N LEU A 124 7.86 -33.27 7.26
CA LEU A 124 7.18 -32.57 8.35
C LEU A 124 7.65 -31.11 8.46
N LYS A 125 8.97 -30.88 8.35
CA LYS A 125 9.54 -29.52 8.31
C LYS A 125 9.01 -28.73 7.11
N ALA A 126 8.97 -29.33 5.92
CA ALA A 126 8.45 -28.69 4.71
C ALA A 126 6.96 -28.34 4.84
N GLN A 127 6.17 -29.22 5.45
CA GLN A 127 4.75 -29.00 5.72
C GLN A 127 4.56 -27.83 6.71
N SER A 128 5.32 -27.80 7.81
CA SER A 128 5.29 -26.67 8.76
C SER A 128 5.69 -25.35 8.11
N ILE A 129 6.70 -25.34 7.23
CA ILE A 129 7.06 -24.14 6.47
C ILE A 129 5.92 -23.73 5.54
N HIS A 130 5.25 -24.68 4.90
CA HIS A 130 4.11 -24.40 4.03
C HIS A 130 2.96 -23.73 4.79
N GLU A 131 2.61 -24.24 5.96
CA GLU A 131 1.59 -23.64 6.85
C GLU A 131 1.96 -22.21 7.24
N LYS A 132 3.20 -21.97 7.66
CA LYS A 132 3.69 -20.61 7.96
C LYS A 132 3.60 -19.66 6.77
N ILE A 133 3.86 -20.15 5.56
CA ILE A 133 3.70 -19.34 4.33
C ILE A 133 2.24 -18.95 4.14
N LEU A 134 1.30 -19.87 4.34
CA LEU A 134 -0.14 -19.58 4.21
C LEU A 134 -0.59 -18.55 5.24
N GLU A 135 -0.19 -18.72 6.50
CA GLU A 135 -0.50 -17.77 7.58
C GLU A 135 0.09 -16.38 7.30
N ALA A 136 1.36 -16.30 6.88
CA ALA A 136 2.00 -15.04 6.54
C ALA A 136 1.34 -14.39 5.30
N ALA A 137 0.96 -15.18 4.29
CA ALA A 137 0.24 -14.67 3.13
C ALA A 137 -1.14 -14.11 3.51
N GLN A 138 -1.87 -14.79 4.39
CA GLN A 138 -3.15 -14.31 4.91
C GLN A 138 -2.99 -13.02 5.71
N ARG A 139 -1.99 -12.94 6.60
CA ARG A 139 -1.64 -11.71 7.33
C ARG A 139 -1.33 -10.55 6.37
N SER A 140 -0.55 -10.81 5.32
CA SER A 140 -0.23 -9.80 4.29
C SER A 140 -1.47 -9.31 3.54
N ALA A 141 -2.38 -10.22 3.19
CA ALA A 141 -3.64 -9.88 2.53
C ALA A 141 -4.55 -9.01 3.43
N GLN A 142 -4.65 -9.33 4.72
CA GLN A 142 -5.41 -8.52 5.69
C GLN A 142 -4.83 -7.11 5.83
N LEU A 143 -3.51 -6.99 5.98
CA LEU A 143 -2.83 -5.69 6.04
C LEU A 143 -3.05 -4.87 4.77
N HIS A 144 -3.07 -5.52 3.60
CA HIS A 144 -3.37 -4.87 2.34
C HIS A 144 -4.80 -4.33 2.28
N GLU A 145 -5.78 -5.13 2.71
CA GLU A 145 -7.18 -4.71 2.75
C GLU A 145 -7.38 -3.53 3.71
N GLU A 146 -6.83 -3.58 4.93
CA GLU A 146 -6.87 -2.46 5.88
C GLU A 146 -6.23 -1.18 5.33
N MET A 147 -5.12 -1.35 4.60
CA MET A 147 -4.44 -0.24 3.93
C MET A 147 -5.34 0.38 2.85
N MET A 148 -5.99 -0.45 2.02
CA MET A 148 -6.89 0.02 0.96
C MET A 148 -8.11 0.74 1.53
N GLN A 149 -8.68 0.26 2.62
CA GLN A 149 -9.76 0.96 3.31
C GLN A 149 -9.32 2.34 3.81
N SER A 150 -8.10 2.45 4.34
CA SER A 150 -7.54 3.72 4.80
C SER A 150 -7.29 4.69 3.63
N ILE A 151 -6.85 4.18 2.47
CA ILE A 151 -6.69 4.96 1.24
C ILE A 151 -8.04 5.49 0.74
N ARG A 152 -9.07 4.64 0.68
CA ARG A 152 -10.44 5.05 0.28
C ARG A 152 -10.95 6.19 1.15
N LYS A 153 -10.78 6.09 2.47
CA LYS A 153 -11.15 7.17 3.41
C LYS A 153 -10.38 8.48 3.15
N ILE A 154 -9.10 8.40 2.79
CA ILE A 154 -8.32 9.59 2.42
C ILE A 154 -8.91 10.25 1.16
N ASP A 155 -9.24 9.44 0.16
CA ASP A 155 -9.75 9.96 -1.12
C ASP A 155 -11.17 10.54 -0.98
N GLU A 156 -12.03 9.94 -0.14
CA GLU A 156 -13.33 10.54 0.24
C GLU A 156 -13.17 11.91 0.90
N VAL A 157 -12.21 12.04 1.84
CA VAL A 157 -11.95 13.31 2.53
C VAL A 157 -11.42 14.36 1.55
N LYS A 158 -10.54 13.97 0.63
CA LYS A 158 -10.06 14.88 -0.43
C LYS A 158 -11.19 15.33 -1.33
N ALA A 159 -12.03 14.41 -1.81
CA ALA A 159 -13.16 14.76 -2.67
C ALA A 159 -14.11 15.76 -2.00
N LYS A 160 -14.41 15.57 -0.71
CA LYS A 160 -15.20 16.54 0.07
C LYS A 160 -14.50 17.89 0.22
N ALA A 161 -13.20 17.91 0.43
CA ALA A 161 -12.43 19.15 0.53
C ALA A 161 -12.39 19.91 -0.81
N ASP A 162 -12.20 19.19 -1.92
CA ASP A 162 -12.17 19.77 -3.27
C ASP A 162 -13.55 20.34 -3.65
N GLU A 163 -14.63 19.65 -3.29
CA GLU A 163 -15.98 20.15 -3.51
C GLU A 163 -16.27 21.41 -2.68
N ALA A 164 -15.93 21.41 -1.39
CA ALA A 164 -16.09 22.58 -0.53
C ALA A 164 -15.24 23.76 -1.03
N HIS A 165 -14.03 23.50 -1.54
CA HIS A 165 -13.19 24.53 -2.12
C HIS A 165 -13.81 25.13 -3.39
N ARG A 166 -14.36 24.28 -4.27
CA ARG A 166 -15.06 24.73 -5.48
C ARG A 166 -16.25 25.63 -5.13
N MET A 167 -17.08 25.21 -4.18
CA MET A 167 -18.20 26.02 -3.70
C MET A 167 -17.74 27.37 -3.14
N CYS A 168 -16.68 27.39 -2.33
CA CYS A 168 -16.13 28.62 -1.75
C CYS A 168 -15.66 29.59 -2.85
N ILE A 169 -14.96 29.09 -3.87
CA ILE A 169 -14.55 29.91 -5.01
C ILE A 169 -15.77 30.47 -5.74
N GLN A 170 -16.77 29.63 -6.02
CA GLN A 170 -17.98 30.07 -6.70
C GLN A 170 -18.68 31.19 -5.93
N THR A 171 -18.96 30.98 -4.64
CA THR A 171 -19.60 32.00 -3.80
C THR A 171 -18.77 33.28 -3.72
N ARG A 172 -17.44 33.18 -3.66
CA ARG A 172 -16.56 34.36 -3.69
C ARG A 172 -16.70 35.12 -5.00
N THR A 173 -16.68 34.43 -6.14
CA THR A 173 -16.84 35.09 -7.46
C THR A 173 -18.20 35.73 -7.62
N GLU A 174 -19.27 35.13 -7.09
CA GLU A 174 -20.60 35.72 -7.07
C GLU A 174 -20.66 36.96 -6.19
N ALA A 175 -20.04 36.92 -5.00
CA ALA A 175 -19.94 38.07 -4.10
C ALA A 175 -19.13 39.22 -4.72
N GLU A 176 -18.03 38.93 -5.42
CA GLU A 176 -17.23 39.91 -6.15
C GLU A 176 -18.07 40.61 -7.23
N LYS A 177 -18.83 39.85 -8.04
CA LYS A 177 -19.74 40.41 -9.06
C LYS A 177 -20.81 41.31 -8.43
N LEU A 178 -21.46 40.85 -7.36
CA LEU A 178 -22.44 41.67 -6.63
C LEU A 178 -21.81 42.94 -6.05
N GLY A 179 -20.56 42.85 -5.57
CA GLY A 179 -19.79 44.00 -5.10
C GLY A 179 -19.52 45.02 -6.22
N GLU A 180 -19.14 44.56 -7.40
CA GLU A 180 -18.94 45.41 -8.58
C GLU A 180 -20.26 46.09 -9.02
N GLU A 181 -21.37 45.35 -9.06
CA GLU A 181 -22.69 45.88 -9.37
C GLU A 181 -23.14 46.92 -8.34
N MET A 182 -22.94 46.63 -7.05
CA MET A 182 -23.23 47.56 -5.97
C MET A 182 -22.41 48.85 -6.13
N MET A 183 -21.12 48.75 -6.43
CA MET A 183 -20.26 49.91 -6.64
C MET A 183 -20.72 50.76 -7.84
N LYS A 184 -21.11 50.13 -8.95
CA LYS A 184 -21.72 50.83 -10.09
C LYS A 184 -22.97 51.60 -9.67
N LYS A 185 -23.88 50.95 -8.92
CA LYS A 185 -25.10 51.60 -8.40
C LYS A 185 -24.82 52.74 -7.43
N VAL A 186 -23.79 52.63 -6.60
CA VAL A 186 -23.35 53.71 -5.70
C VAL A 186 -22.84 54.91 -6.50
N MET A 187 -22.08 54.67 -7.57
CA MET A 187 -21.60 55.74 -8.46
C MET A 187 -22.76 56.42 -9.21
N GLU A 188 -23.67 55.64 -9.80
CA GLU A 188 -24.89 56.16 -10.45
C GLU A 188 -25.70 57.05 -9.49
N ARG A 189 -25.89 56.60 -8.25
CA ARG A 189 -26.60 57.37 -7.21
C ARG A 189 -25.89 58.70 -6.91
N LYS A 190 -24.55 58.69 -6.81
CA LYS A 190 -23.76 59.91 -6.54
C LYS A 190 -23.90 60.92 -7.69
N GLU A 191 -23.86 60.47 -8.94
CA GLU A 191 -24.03 61.34 -10.11
C GLU A 191 -25.45 61.92 -10.18
N LEU A 192 -26.49 61.10 -9.93
CA LEU A 192 -27.87 61.59 -9.82
C LEU A 192 -28.03 62.62 -8.69
N GLN A 193 -27.38 62.40 -7.55
CA GLN A 193 -27.43 63.33 -6.42
C GLN A 193 -26.80 64.69 -6.76
N LYS A 194 -25.66 64.69 -7.48
CA LYS A 194 -25.06 65.93 -8.01
C LYS A 194 -25.99 66.63 -9.00
N ALA A 195 -26.54 65.89 -9.96
CA ALA A 195 -27.47 66.45 -10.95
C ALA A 195 -28.72 67.07 -10.30
N ILE A 196 -29.26 66.45 -9.23
CA ILE A 196 -30.36 67.01 -8.45
C ILE A 196 -29.94 68.31 -7.73
N GLN A 197 -28.73 68.37 -7.18
CA GLN A 197 -28.22 69.58 -6.53
C GLN A 197 -28.04 70.73 -7.54
N GLU A 198 -27.42 70.45 -8.68
CA GLU A 198 -27.24 71.41 -9.77
C GLU A 198 -28.58 71.91 -10.31
N TYR A 199 -29.54 71.01 -10.54
CA TYR A 199 -30.90 71.37 -10.94
C TYR A 199 -31.56 72.29 -9.91
N LYS A 200 -31.49 71.96 -8.61
CA LYS A 200 -32.06 72.79 -7.55
C LYS A 200 -31.42 74.18 -7.50
N MET A 201 -30.11 74.28 -7.65
CA MET A 201 -29.40 75.58 -7.71
C MET A 201 -29.82 76.38 -8.94
N ALA A 202 -29.88 75.76 -10.11
CA ALA A 202 -30.31 76.40 -11.35
C ALA A 202 -31.77 76.86 -11.28
N GLU A 203 -32.65 76.05 -10.68
CA GLU A 203 -34.07 76.40 -10.47
C GLU A 203 -34.21 77.55 -9.47
N GLN A 204 -33.44 77.57 -8.39
CA GLN A 204 -33.42 78.70 -7.45
C GLN A 204 -32.95 80.00 -8.12
N LEU A 205 -31.88 79.94 -8.90
CA LEU A 205 -31.39 81.09 -9.68
C LEU A 205 -32.45 81.57 -10.69
N ARG A 206 -33.13 80.66 -11.39
CA ARG A 206 -34.24 80.99 -12.29
C ARG A 206 -35.39 81.67 -11.55
N ARG A 207 -35.84 81.13 -10.42
CA ARG A 207 -36.91 81.73 -9.62
C ARG A 207 -36.53 83.11 -9.09
N GLN A 208 -35.29 83.28 -8.62
CA GLN A 208 -34.78 84.60 -8.21
C GLN A 208 -34.80 85.58 -9.39
N GLN A 209 -34.34 85.14 -10.56
CA GLN A 209 -34.33 85.95 -11.77
C GLN A 209 -35.76 86.34 -12.20
N GLU A 210 -36.72 85.41 -12.17
CA GLU A 210 -38.13 85.68 -12.46
C GLU A 210 -38.75 86.68 -11.49
N ILE A 211 -38.40 86.62 -10.20
CA ILE A 211 -38.84 87.61 -9.21
C ILE A 211 -38.25 88.99 -9.53
N ILE A 212 -36.95 89.06 -9.82
CA ILE A 212 -36.27 90.30 -10.22
C ILE A 212 -36.89 90.86 -11.52
N ASP A 213 -37.19 90.01 -12.50
CA ASP A 213 -37.82 90.41 -13.76
C ASP A 213 -39.23 90.97 -13.54
N LYS A 214 -40.07 90.31 -12.74
CA LYS A 214 -41.41 90.81 -12.39
C LYS A 214 -41.37 92.13 -11.62
N LEU A 215 -40.41 92.28 -10.69
CA LEU A 215 -40.20 93.53 -9.94
C LEU A 215 -39.70 94.64 -10.86
N ALA A 216 -38.81 94.35 -11.80
CA ALA A 216 -38.36 95.30 -12.81
C ALA A 216 -39.48 95.70 -13.78
N GLU A 217 -40.34 94.78 -14.21
CA GLU A 217 -41.52 95.09 -15.05
C GLU A 217 -42.53 95.98 -14.29
N SER A 218 -42.87 95.63 -13.05
CA SER A 218 -43.72 96.46 -12.17
C SER A 218 -43.11 97.84 -11.95
N GLY A 219 -41.80 97.91 -11.70
CA GLY A 219 -41.05 99.14 -11.57
C GLY A 219 -41.08 100.00 -12.84
N SER A 220 -40.80 99.42 -14.01
CA SER A 220 -40.86 100.13 -15.29
C SER A 220 -42.25 100.69 -15.57
N ALA A 221 -43.31 99.91 -15.32
CA ALA A 221 -44.69 100.36 -15.47
C ALA A 221 -45.00 101.56 -14.56
N LYS A 222 -44.69 101.46 -13.25
CA LYS A 222 -44.88 102.57 -12.30
C LYS A 222 -44.05 103.81 -12.65
N LEU A 223 -42.83 103.64 -13.15
CA LEU A 223 -41.96 104.73 -13.60
C LEU A 223 -42.56 105.44 -14.82
N SER A 224 -43.08 104.68 -15.79
CA SER A 224 -43.77 105.26 -16.96
C SER A 224 -45.08 105.97 -16.62
N GLU A 225 -45.73 105.59 -15.53
CA GLU A 225 -46.94 106.23 -15.00
C GLU A 225 -46.65 107.38 -14.00
N GLY A 226 -45.38 107.68 -13.71
CA GLY A 226 -44.97 108.76 -12.80
C GLY A 226 -45.24 108.48 -11.31
N LYS A 227 -45.42 107.22 -10.92
CA LYS A 227 -45.70 106.79 -9.54
C LYS A 227 -44.40 106.51 -8.76
N ARG A 228 -44.43 106.69 -7.43
CA ARG A 228 -43.27 106.41 -6.56
C ARG A 228 -42.91 104.93 -6.60
N LEU A 229 -41.63 104.64 -6.82
CA LEU A 229 -41.07 103.29 -6.80
C LEU A 229 -40.78 102.84 -5.37
N SER A 230 -40.97 101.54 -5.10
CA SER A 230 -40.41 100.94 -3.89
C SER A 230 -38.90 100.72 -4.05
N PHE A 231 -38.18 100.60 -2.92
CA PHE A 231 -36.73 100.38 -2.93
C PHE A 231 -36.32 99.08 -3.66
N GLU A 232 -37.14 98.04 -3.56
CA GLU A 232 -36.91 96.75 -4.22
C GLU A 232 -37.12 96.83 -5.74
N GLU A 233 -38.13 97.57 -6.20
CA GLU A 233 -38.37 97.82 -7.64
C GLU A 233 -37.28 98.70 -8.26
N PHE A 234 -36.81 99.72 -7.53
CA PHE A 234 -35.69 100.55 -7.97
C PHE A 234 -34.39 99.75 -8.10
N LYS A 235 -34.08 98.90 -7.10
CA LYS A 235 -32.90 98.04 -7.13
C LYS A 235 -32.94 97.03 -8.28
N ALA A 236 -34.10 96.41 -8.54
CA ALA A 236 -34.29 95.48 -9.65
C ALA A 236 -34.10 96.14 -11.03
N LEU A 237 -34.56 97.38 -11.20
CA LEU A 237 -34.35 98.15 -12.44
C LEU A 237 -32.88 98.51 -12.68
N MET A 238 -32.15 98.86 -11.63
CA MET A 238 -30.70 99.13 -11.67
C MET A 238 -29.91 97.87 -12.03
N GLU A 239 -30.22 96.72 -11.42
CA GLU A 239 -29.59 95.43 -11.73
C GLU A 239 -29.86 94.97 -13.18
N LYS A 240 -31.02 95.31 -13.74
CA LYS A 240 -31.39 95.00 -15.13
C LYS A 240 -30.93 96.04 -16.15
N LYS A 241 -30.24 97.11 -15.72
CA LYS A 241 -29.80 98.24 -16.57
C LYS A 241 -30.93 98.84 -17.43
N LYS A 242 -32.14 98.96 -16.84
CA LYS A 242 -33.32 99.59 -17.47
C LYS A 242 -33.54 101.04 -16.98
N LEU A 243 -32.52 101.60 -16.33
CA LEU A 243 -32.38 102.96 -15.82
C LEU A 243 -31.04 103.52 -16.31
#